data_AF-A0A1A8S6A3-F1
#
_entry.id   AF-A0A1A8S6A3-F1
#
_cell.length_a   1.000
_cell.length_b   1.000
_cell.length_c   1.000
_cell.angle_alpha   90.00
_cell.angle_beta   90.00
_cell.angle_gamma   90.00
#
_symmetry.space_group_name_H-M   'P 1'
#
loop_
_entity.id
_entity.type
_entity.pdbx_description
1 polymer ?
#
loop_
_entity_poly.entity_id
_entity_poly.type
_entity_poly.pdbx_seq_one_letter_code
_entity_poly.pdbx_strand_id
1 'polypeptide(L)'
;LNQTGVQWAHLPDVGHWLNSSDHKTVLSLLSAFCLVLIYLLVQRRCSLVSKFALALGLLGVYSYRAAVGNVLFPWQQSTRTTSKGTVEARFVYVFVLGILFTGTKGLLRSQILTADAKLKSRGLWEIYSGLVLLVSLLFRAHNLPVLCCCLLIQTLMAQFIWKKLHYDAAQTTIMHYWFGQAFFYFQGNSNNIATVDISVGFVGLESYIEAPAIVLTALSTYAGPLLWACHLVCYLSSERERSPVAIGHGCYCLALLRSVPAAAYIVLVTVLRYHLFIWSVFSPKLLYESMHLLLTAGVCLFFITMEQSHSTSKS
;
A
#
# COMPACT_ATOMS: atom_id res chain seq x y z
N LEU A 1 18.09 -0.09 5.23
CA LEU A 1 16.92 0.70 4.81
C LEU A 1 16.27 1.47 5.95
N ASN A 2 16.50 1.11 7.23
CA ASN A 2 16.01 1.91 8.35
C ASN A 2 16.99 1.84 9.52
N GLN A 3 17.23 2.95 10.22
CA GLN A 3 18.07 3.04 11.42
C GLN A 3 17.16 2.95 12.65
N THR A 4 17.26 1.88 13.45
CA THR A 4 16.41 1.70 14.63
C THR A 4 16.90 2.54 15.80
N GLY A 5 16.58 3.82 15.78
CA GLY A 5 16.87 4.79 16.86
C GLY A 5 18.08 5.69 16.60
N VAL A 6 18.17 6.77 17.38
CA VAL A 6 19.10 7.90 17.16
C VAL A 6 20.57 7.49 17.30
N GLN A 7 20.88 6.49 18.11
CA GLN A 7 22.26 6.08 18.45
C GLN A 7 23.14 5.77 17.22
N TRP A 8 22.54 5.20 16.17
CA TRP A 8 23.24 4.80 14.94
C TRP A 8 22.87 5.67 13.73
N ALA A 9 22.21 6.81 13.96
CA ALA A 9 21.71 7.69 12.90
C ALA A 9 22.81 8.32 12.02
N HIS A 10 24.04 8.35 12.51
CA HIS A 10 25.21 8.91 11.83
C HIS A 10 25.91 7.93 10.86
N LEU A 11 25.56 6.63 10.90
CA LEU A 11 26.18 5.62 10.02
C LEU A 11 25.41 5.50 8.69
N PRO A 12 26.11 5.41 7.54
CA PRO A 12 25.47 5.27 6.23
C PRO A 12 24.72 3.94 6.14
N ASP A 13 23.40 4.01 6.01
CA ASP A 13 22.54 2.85 5.84
C ASP A 13 22.46 2.42 4.36
N VAL A 14 21.88 1.24 4.08
CA VAL A 14 21.64 0.73 2.71
C VAL A 14 20.82 1.70 1.85
N GLY A 15 19.89 2.47 2.43
CA GLY A 15 19.16 3.53 1.73
C GLY A 15 20.07 4.68 1.32
N HIS A 16 20.87 5.22 2.24
CA HIS A 16 21.90 6.22 1.93
C HIS A 16 22.91 5.73 0.87
N TRP A 17 23.36 4.48 0.97
CA TRP A 17 24.26 3.86 -0.01
C TRP A 17 23.61 3.77 -1.40
N LEU A 18 22.35 3.33 -1.50
CA LEU A 18 21.61 3.25 -2.77
C LEU A 18 21.30 4.63 -3.38
N ASN A 19 21.18 5.68 -2.57
CA ASN A 19 20.91 7.05 -3.03
C ASN A 19 22.19 7.83 -3.40
N SER A 20 23.38 7.25 -3.28
CA SER A 20 24.64 7.93 -3.63
C SER A 20 24.73 8.24 -5.13
N SER A 21 25.51 9.26 -5.48
CA SER A 21 25.84 9.58 -6.88
C SER A 21 26.44 8.38 -7.63
N ASP A 22 27.28 7.63 -6.91
CA ASP A 22 28.21 6.66 -7.47
C ASP A 22 27.52 5.30 -7.71
N HIS A 23 26.32 5.11 -7.14
CA HIS A 23 25.53 3.89 -7.24
C HIS A 23 24.20 4.11 -7.96
N LYS A 24 24.01 5.26 -8.64
CA LYS A 24 22.84 5.53 -9.50
C LYS A 24 22.61 4.46 -10.56
N THR A 25 23.65 3.83 -11.10
CA THR A 25 23.54 2.68 -12.02
C THR A 25 22.87 1.48 -11.35
N VAL A 26 23.31 1.11 -10.14
CA VAL A 26 22.73 0.03 -9.32
C VAL A 26 21.28 0.33 -8.99
N LEU A 27 20.96 1.55 -8.53
CA LEU A 27 19.59 1.98 -8.25
C LEU A 27 18.69 1.95 -9.51
N SER A 28 19.24 2.27 -10.69
CA SER A 28 18.52 2.23 -11.96
C SER A 28 18.18 0.82 -12.42
N LEU A 29 19.13 -0.12 -12.27
CA LEU A 29 18.90 -1.54 -12.57
C LEU A 29 17.95 -2.20 -11.55
N LEU A 30 18.14 -1.90 -10.26
CA LEU A 30 17.31 -2.42 -9.17
C LEU A 30 15.85 -1.93 -9.28
N SER A 31 15.64 -0.64 -9.55
CA SER A 31 14.28 -0.10 -9.74
C SER A 31 13.60 -0.65 -10.99
N ALA A 32 14.31 -0.83 -12.11
CA ALA A 32 13.78 -1.50 -13.30
C ALA A 32 13.38 -2.96 -13.00
N PHE A 33 14.25 -3.73 -12.34
CA PHE A 33 13.98 -5.11 -11.92
C PHE A 33 12.76 -5.21 -10.99
N CYS A 34 12.67 -4.33 -9.98
CA CYS A 34 11.53 -4.30 -9.06
C CYS A 34 10.22 -3.96 -9.79
N LEU A 35 10.20 -3.00 -10.72
CA LEU A 35 8.99 -2.65 -11.47
C LEU A 35 8.53 -3.79 -12.40
N VAL A 36 9.47 -4.50 -13.05
CA VAL A 36 9.17 -5.72 -13.83
C VAL A 36 8.61 -6.82 -12.92
N LEU A 37 9.21 -7.06 -11.75
CA LEU A 37 8.74 -8.10 -10.83
C LEU A 37 7.37 -7.74 -10.20
N ILE A 38 7.12 -6.48 -9.87
CA ILE A 38 5.79 -5.95 -9.48
C ILE A 38 4.76 -6.25 -10.58
N TYR A 39 5.07 -5.96 -11.85
CA TYR A 39 4.19 -6.30 -12.97
C TYR A 39 3.92 -7.82 -13.04
N LEU A 40 4.95 -8.66 -12.98
CA LEU A 40 4.84 -10.12 -13.09
C LEU A 40 3.97 -10.74 -11.99
N LEU A 41 4.04 -10.20 -10.77
CA LEU A 41 3.25 -10.64 -9.61
C LEU A 41 1.78 -10.22 -9.73
N VAL A 42 1.52 -8.96 -10.08
CA VAL A 42 0.17 -8.38 -10.05
C VAL A 42 -0.66 -8.69 -11.30
N GLN A 43 -0.04 -8.81 -12.48
CA GLN A 43 -0.75 -8.99 -13.76
C GLN A 43 -1.70 -10.20 -13.76
N ARG A 44 -1.38 -11.27 -13.01
CA ARG A 44 -2.05 -12.57 -13.07
C ARG A 44 -3.54 -12.53 -12.68
N ARG A 45 -3.98 -11.51 -11.95
CA ARG A 45 -5.36 -11.35 -11.46
C ARG A 45 -6.20 -10.31 -12.23
N CYS A 46 -5.58 -9.55 -13.13
CA CYS A 46 -6.17 -8.37 -13.78
C CYS A 46 -6.80 -8.67 -15.16
N SER A 47 -7.77 -7.86 -15.61
CA SER A 47 -8.21 -7.82 -17.01
C SER A 47 -7.07 -7.51 -17.98
N LEU A 48 -7.25 -7.84 -19.27
CA LEU A 48 -6.31 -7.46 -20.33
C LEU A 48 -6.09 -5.93 -20.38
N VAL A 49 -7.17 -5.14 -20.25
CA VAL A 49 -7.09 -3.67 -20.22
C VAL A 49 -6.27 -3.20 -19.01
N SER A 50 -6.55 -3.72 -17.82
CA SER A 50 -5.82 -3.39 -16.59
C SER A 50 -4.35 -3.87 -16.64
N LYS A 51 -4.02 -4.95 -17.36
CA LYS A 51 -2.62 -5.37 -17.59
C LYS A 51 -1.86 -4.36 -18.44
N PHE A 52 -2.41 -3.93 -19.58
CA PHE A 52 -1.77 -2.91 -20.42
C PHE A 52 -1.66 -1.57 -19.68
N ALA A 53 -2.71 -1.15 -18.96
CA ALA A 53 -2.68 0.04 -18.13
C ALA A 53 -1.63 -0.04 -17.00
N LEU A 54 -1.47 -1.21 -16.36
CA LEU A 54 -0.46 -1.43 -15.33
C LEU A 54 0.96 -1.40 -15.92
N ALA A 55 1.18 -2.00 -17.09
CA ALA A 55 2.48 -1.97 -17.77
C ALA A 55 2.89 -0.53 -18.15
N LEU A 56 1.97 0.24 -18.76
CA LEU A 56 2.20 1.65 -19.12
C LEU A 56 2.34 2.54 -17.88
N GLY A 57 1.57 2.28 -16.82
CA GLY A 57 1.71 2.95 -15.53
C GLY A 57 3.07 2.72 -14.87
N LEU A 58 3.55 1.47 -14.81
CA LEU A 58 4.87 1.16 -14.23
C LEU A 58 6.02 1.70 -15.08
N LEU A 59 5.88 1.75 -16.41
CA LEU A 59 6.80 2.47 -17.31
C LEU A 59 6.80 3.98 -16.98
N GLY A 60 5.63 4.57 -16.72
CA GLY A 60 5.49 5.94 -16.26
C GLY A 60 6.12 6.21 -14.89
N VAL A 61 6.06 5.25 -13.96
CA VAL A 61 6.77 5.35 -12.66
C VAL A 61 8.29 5.39 -12.88
N TYR A 62 8.82 4.59 -13.81
CA TYR A 62 10.24 4.64 -14.18
C TYR A 62 10.62 5.97 -14.84
N SER A 63 9.83 6.46 -15.81
CA SER A 63 10.10 7.74 -16.47
C SER A 63 10.01 8.92 -15.50
N TYR A 64 9.07 8.91 -14.55
CA TYR A 64 9.01 9.89 -13.45
C TYR A 64 10.28 9.87 -12.58
N ARG A 65 10.77 8.68 -12.18
CA ARG A 65 12.02 8.59 -11.39
C ARG A 65 13.25 9.06 -12.17
N ALA A 66 13.26 8.90 -13.49
CA ALA A 66 14.30 9.45 -14.36
C ALA A 66 14.18 10.98 -14.56
N ALA A 67 12.97 11.51 -14.74
CA ALA A 67 12.70 12.94 -14.91
C ALA A 67 13.15 13.78 -13.69
N VAL A 68 12.96 13.21 -12.48
CA VAL A 68 13.42 13.79 -11.20
C VAL A 68 14.92 13.53 -10.94
N GLY A 69 15.61 12.76 -11.78
CA GLY A 69 17.07 12.54 -11.69
C GLY A 69 17.55 11.50 -10.67
N ASN A 70 16.63 10.69 -10.11
CA ASN A 70 16.96 9.57 -9.21
C ASN A 70 17.54 8.37 -9.96
N VAL A 71 17.13 8.19 -11.22
CA VAL A 71 17.39 7.02 -12.06
C VAL A 71 17.93 7.48 -13.41
N LEU A 72 18.86 6.73 -13.99
CA LEU A 72 19.44 7.00 -15.30
C LEU A 72 18.49 6.53 -16.40
N PHE A 73 18.29 7.35 -17.44
CA PHE A 73 17.48 6.96 -18.59
C PHE A 73 18.32 6.13 -19.58
N PRO A 74 17.92 4.89 -19.96
CA PRO A 74 18.74 4.00 -20.78
C PRO A 74 19.15 4.54 -22.17
N TRP A 75 18.45 5.56 -22.67
CA TRP A 75 18.61 6.13 -24.01
C TRP A 75 19.13 7.57 -24.04
N GLN A 76 19.50 8.18 -22.90
CA GLN A 76 19.93 9.58 -22.86
C GLN A 76 20.99 9.86 -21.78
N GLN A 77 22.17 10.31 -22.21
CA GLN A 77 23.27 10.69 -21.32
C GLN A 77 23.24 12.20 -21.01
N SER A 78 23.36 12.51 -19.72
CA SER A 78 23.73 13.79 -19.06
C SER A 78 23.01 15.11 -19.37
N THR A 79 22.39 15.32 -20.54
CA THR A 79 22.08 16.69 -21.05
C THR A 79 20.67 17.22 -20.78
N ARG A 80 19.79 16.48 -20.08
CA ARG A 80 18.42 16.93 -19.79
C ARG A 80 18.34 17.61 -18.42
N THR A 81 17.85 18.85 -18.39
CA THR A 81 17.57 19.57 -17.13
C THR A 81 16.58 18.78 -16.27
N THR A 82 16.88 18.60 -14.98
CA THR A 82 16.01 17.88 -14.04
C THR A 82 14.65 18.54 -13.93
N SER A 83 13.60 17.78 -14.24
CA SER A 83 12.21 18.20 -14.17
C SER A 83 11.65 17.98 -12.76
N LYS A 84 10.60 18.71 -12.38
CA LYS A 84 9.77 18.36 -11.22
C LYS A 84 9.02 17.02 -11.40
N GLY A 85 8.98 16.49 -12.63
CA GLY A 85 8.32 15.22 -12.95
C GLY A 85 6.79 15.29 -12.94
N THR A 86 6.21 16.49 -13.03
CA THR A 86 4.76 16.70 -12.83
C THR A 86 3.93 16.06 -13.95
N VAL A 87 4.39 16.13 -15.20
CA VAL A 87 3.73 15.54 -16.36
C VAL A 87 3.80 14.01 -16.30
N GLU A 88 4.95 13.45 -15.95
CA GLU A 88 5.19 12.02 -15.81
C GLU A 88 4.36 11.42 -14.66
N ALA A 89 4.28 12.11 -13.52
CA ALA A 89 3.40 11.71 -12.43
C ALA A 89 1.91 11.77 -12.83
N ARG A 90 1.47 12.86 -13.49
CA ARG A 90 0.09 13.00 -14.02
C ARG A 90 -0.27 11.88 -15.00
N PHE A 91 0.66 11.49 -15.87
CA PHE A 91 0.51 10.36 -16.78
C PHE A 91 0.25 9.04 -16.01
N VAL A 92 0.99 8.77 -14.93
CA VAL A 92 0.72 7.59 -14.08
C VAL A 92 -0.64 7.68 -13.38
N TYR A 93 -1.04 8.84 -12.88
CA TYR A 93 -2.36 9.02 -12.24
C TYR A 93 -3.52 8.69 -13.18
N VAL A 94 -3.40 8.94 -14.49
CA VAL A 94 -4.43 8.54 -15.48
C VAL A 94 -4.60 7.01 -15.51
N PHE A 95 -3.52 6.23 -15.47
CA PHE A 95 -3.61 4.77 -15.42
C PHE A 95 -4.12 4.25 -14.07
N VAL A 96 -3.73 4.87 -12.96
CA VAL A 96 -4.29 4.58 -11.63
C VAL A 96 -5.82 4.75 -11.65
N LEU A 97 -6.31 5.91 -12.09
CA LEU A 97 -7.74 6.20 -12.17
C LEU A 97 -8.48 5.26 -13.15
N GLY A 98 -7.88 4.95 -14.32
CA GLY A 98 -8.46 4.01 -15.28
C GLY A 98 -8.58 2.57 -14.75
N ILE A 99 -7.57 2.09 -14.00
CA ILE A 99 -7.60 0.78 -13.36
C ILE A 99 -8.64 0.75 -12.23
N LEU A 100 -8.65 1.75 -11.35
CA LEU A 100 -9.63 1.88 -10.26
C LEU A 100 -11.07 1.95 -10.80
N PHE A 101 -11.32 2.75 -11.84
CA PHE A 101 -12.62 2.83 -12.51
C PHE A 101 -13.05 1.48 -13.10
N THR A 102 -12.13 0.74 -13.73
CA THR A 102 -12.42 -0.60 -14.27
C THR A 102 -12.82 -1.57 -13.16
N GLY A 103 -12.08 -1.58 -12.05
CA GLY A 103 -12.38 -2.41 -10.87
C GLY A 103 -13.73 -2.07 -10.24
N THR A 104 -13.98 -0.80 -9.92
CA THR A 104 -15.25 -0.31 -9.36
C THR A 104 -16.44 -0.61 -10.28
N LYS A 105 -16.28 -0.45 -11.60
CA LYS A 105 -17.31 -0.82 -12.58
C LYS A 105 -17.56 -2.34 -12.63
N GLY A 106 -16.54 -3.16 -12.37
CA GLY A 106 -16.68 -4.60 -12.17
C GLY A 106 -17.49 -4.93 -10.92
N LEU A 107 -17.15 -4.31 -9.78
CA LEU A 107 -17.86 -4.47 -8.51
C LEU A 107 -19.34 -4.07 -8.61
N LEU A 108 -19.62 -2.87 -9.12
CA LEU A 108 -20.99 -2.36 -9.27
C LEU A 108 -21.85 -3.27 -10.17
N ARG A 109 -21.27 -3.80 -11.26
CA ARG A 109 -21.95 -4.78 -12.12
C ARG A 109 -22.21 -6.12 -11.40
N SER A 110 -21.31 -6.55 -10.51
CA SER A 110 -21.49 -7.75 -9.68
C SER A 110 -22.53 -7.59 -8.55
N GLN A 111 -22.94 -6.37 -8.24
CA GLN A 111 -24.00 -6.06 -7.29
C GLN A 111 -25.36 -5.89 -8.00
N ILE A 112 -25.40 -5.13 -9.11
CA ILE A 112 -26.67 -4.73 -9.75
C ILE A 112 -27.20 -5.75 -10.76
N LEU A 113 -26.34 -6.32 -11.62
CA LEU A 113 -26.79 -7.04 -12.82
C LEU A 113 -26.70 -8.56 -12.69
N THR A 114 -25.66 -9.05 -12.02
CA THR A 114 -25.37 -10.49 -11.89
C THR A 114 -24.62 -10.72 -10.59
N ALA A 115 -25.16 -11.53 -9.68
CA ALA A 115 -24.52 -11.90 -8.41
C ALA A 115 -23.34 -12.89 -8.60
N ASP A 116 -22.41 -12.57 -9.51
CA ASP A 116 -21.24 -13.37 -9.83
C ASP A 116 -20.06 -13.03 -8.90
N ALA A 117 -19.78 -13.94 -7.97
CA ALA A 117 -18.63 -13.86 -7.08
C ALA A 117 -17.28 -13.78 -7.83
N LYS A 118 -17.18 -14.33 -9.05
CA LYS A 118 -15.97 -14.26 -9.88
C LYS A 118 -15.74 -12.84 -10.41
N LEU A 119 -16.81 -12.14 -10.81
CA LEU A 119 -16.77 -10.72 -11.17
C LEU A 119 -16.47 -9.83 -9.96
N LYS A 120 -17.08 -10.08 -8.80
CA LYS A 120 -16.78 -9.37 -7.54
C LYS A 120 -15.29 -9.51 -7.17
N SER A 121 -14.79 -10.75 -7.11
CA SER A 121 -13.38 -11.01 -6.79
C SER A 121 -12.42 -10.32 -7.76
N ARG A 122 -12.70 -10.38 -9.07
CA ARG A 122 -11.89 -9.69 -10.09
C ARG A 122 -11.90 -8.17 -9.94
N GLY A 123 -13.05 -7.56 -9.62
CA GLY A 123 -13.14 -6.13 -9.34
C GLY A 123 -12.28 -5.69 -8.16
N LEU A 124 -12.23 -6.50 -7.09
CA LEU A 124 -11.33 -6.27 -5.95
C LEU A 124 -9.85 -6.36 -6.35
N TRP A 125 -9.46 -7.38 -7.12
CA TRP A 125 -8.09 -7.52 -7.63
C TRP A 125 -7.67 -6.39 -8.59
N GLU A 126 -8.61 -5.79 -9.31
CA GLU A 126 -8.37 -4.61 -10.15
C GLU A 126 -8.26 -3.31 -9.33
N ILE A 127 -9.05 -3.11 -8.27
CA ILE A 127 -8.82 -2.00 -7.32
C ILE A 127 -7.45 -2.15 -6.63
N TYR A 128 -7.11 -3.36 -6.20
CA TYR A 128 -5.83 -3.67 -5.56
C TYR A 128 -4.63 -3.38 -6.49
N SER A 129 -4.70 -3.70 -7.78
CA SER A 129 -3.61 -3.39 -8.71
C SER A 129 -3.48 -1.89 -9.00
N GLY A 130 -4.59 -1.15 -9.01
CA GLY A 130 -4.58 0.32 -9.05
C GLY A 130 -3.91 0.94 -7.82
N LEU A 131 -4.18 0.39 -6.63
CA LEU A 131 -3.51 0.79 -5.38
C LEU A 131 -2.01 0.47 -5.39
N VAL A 132 -1.60 -0.71 -5.89
CA VAL A 132 -0.16 -1.04 -6.01
C VAL A 132 0.57 -0.10 -6.96
N LEU A 133 -0.06 0.30 -8.07
CA LEU A 133 0.50 1.30 -8.99
C LEU A 133 0.62 2.70 -8.34
N LEU A 134 -0.37 3.10 -7.55
CA LEU A 134 -0.32 4.35 -6.79
C LEU A 134 0.81 4.33 -5.74
N VAL A 135 0.96 3.21 -5.02
CA VAL A 135 2.02 3.05 -4.01
C VAL A 135 3.41 3.04 -4.67
N SER A 136 3.59 2.44 -5.85
CA SER A 136 4.89 2.48 -6.56
C SER A 136 5.25 3.87 -7.10
N LEU A 137 4.26 4.70 -7.44
CA LEU A 137 4.46 6.12 -7.76
C LEU A 137 4.88 6.95 -6.53
N LEU A 138 4.32 6.66 -5.35
CA LEU A 138 4.63 7.39 -4.11
C LEU A 138 5.95 6.93 -3.47
N PHE A 139 6.27 5.63 -3.50
CA PHE A 139 7.49 5.07 -2.89
C PHE A 139 8.76 5.52 -3.60
N ARG A 140 9.65 6.22 -2.88
CA ARG A 140 11.00 6.58 -3.34
C ARG A 140 11.74 5.38 -3.92
N ALA A 141 12.66 5.61 -4.86
CA ALA A 141 13.31 4.55 -5.64
C ALA A 141 13.96 3.44 -4.78
N HIS A 142 14.62 3.80 -3.67
CA HIS A 142 15.23 2.85 -2.74
C HIS A 142 14.23 2.00 -1.94
N ASN A 143 12.95 2.37 -1.91
CA ASN A 143 11.86 1.63 -1.25
C ASN A 143 11.03 0.76 -2.21
N LEU A 144 11.25 0.85 -3.53
CA LEU A 144 10.66 -0.10 -4.50
C LEU A 144 11.00 -1.58 -4.20
N PRO A 145 12.22 -1.95 -3.71
CA PRO A 145 12.50 -3.30 -3.22
C PRO A 145 11.61 -3.74 -2.06
N VAL A 146 11.28 -2.84 -1.13
CA VAL A 146 10.40 -3.16 0.02
C VAL A 146 8.98 -3.47 -0.46
N LEU A 147 8.45 -2.68 -1.39
CA LEU A 147 7.18 -2.97 -2.06
C LEU A 147 7.23 -4.30 -2.83
N CYS A 148 8.32 -4.56 -3.56
CA CYS A 148 8.49 -5.79 -4.32
C CYS A 148 8.51 -7.03 -3.41
N CYS A 149 9.22 -6.97 -2.27
CA CYS A 149 9.24 -8.02 -1.25
C CYS A 149 7.87 -8.20 -0.57
N CYS A 150 7.12 -7.11 -0.37
CA CYS A 150 5.74 -7.15 0.16
C CYS A 150 4.83 -8.00 -0.74
N LEU A 151 4.79 -7.71 -2.04
CA LEU A 151 3.99 -8.45 -3.02
C LEU A 151 4.48 -9.90 -3.18
N LEU A 152 5.79 -10.12 -3.17
CA LEU A 152 6.36 -11.46 -3.25
C LEU A 152 5.94 -12.30 -2.04
N ILE A 153 6.07 -11.80 -0.82
CA ILE A 153 5.65 -12.52 0.39
C ILE A 153 4.13 -12.76 0.38
N GLN A 154 3.30 -11.78 0.01
CA GLN A 154 1.85 -11.98 -0.12
C GLN A 154 1.50 -13.13 -1.08
N THR A 155 2.13 -13.17 -2.27
CA THR A 155 1.88 -14.23 -3.25
C THR A 155 2.44 -15.59 -2.84
N LEU A 156 3.58 -15.66 -2.13
CA LEU A 156 4.16 -16.90 -1.60
C LEU A 156 3.30 -17.47 -0.46
N MET A 157 2.91 -16.63 0.52
CA MET A 157 2.05 -17.05 1.63
C MET A 157 0.69 -17.57 1.11
N ALA A 158 0.10 -16.89 0.13
CA ALA A 158 -1.18 -17.29 -0.47
C ALA A 158 -1.10 -18.61 -1.26
N GLN A 159 -0.01 -18.86 -2.00
CA GLN A 159 0.13 -20.06 -2.83
C GLN A 159 0.63 -21.29 -2.05
N PHE A 160 1.55 -21.11 -1.11
CA PHE A 160 2.24 -22.22 -0.44
C PHE A 160 1.74 -22.50 0.98
N ILE A 161 1.17 -21.50 1.67
CA ILE A 161 0.72 -21.66 3.07
C ILE A 161 -0.80 -21.65 3.16
N TRP A 162 -1.46 -20.48 3.06
CA TRP A 162 -2.89 -20.35 3.40
C TRP A 162 -3.81 -21.23 2.55
N LYS A 163 -3.50 -21.40 1.25
CA LYS A 163 -4.29 -22.30 0.37
C LYS A 163 -3.98 -23.78 0.58
N LYS A 164 -2.76 -24.16 1.00
CA LYS A 164 -2.40 -25.58 1.17
C LYS A 164 -2.82 -26.15 2.54
N LEU A 165 -2.76 -25.33 3.58
CA LEU A 165 -3.04 -25.77 4.96
C LEU A 165 -4.49 -25.49 5.40
N HIS A 166 -5.34 -25.00 4.50
CA HIS A 166 -6.77 -24.73 4.74
C HIS A 166 -7.08 -23.92 6.02
N TYR A 167 -6.17 -23.01 6.40
CA TYR A 167 -6.29 -22.19 7.61
C TYR A 167 -7.57 -21.34 7.64
N ASP A 168 -8.08 -21.09 8.85
CA ASP A 168 -9.28 -20.29 9.06
C ASP A 168 -9.09 -18.80 8.66
N ALA A 169 -10.19 -18.10 8.43
CA ALA A 169 -10.23 -16.67 8.18
C ALA A 169 -9.57 -15.84 9.31
N ALA A 170 -9.76 -16.20 10.58
CA ALA A 170 -9.13 -15.50 11.71
C ALA A 170 -7.61 -15.69 11.72
N GLN A 171 -7.12 -16.92 11.55
CA GLN A 171 -5.68 -17.23 11.47
C GLN A 171 -5.02 -16.50 10.29
N THR A 172 -5.69 -16.52 9.12
CA THR A 172 -5.28 -15.77 7.93
C THR A 172 -5.21 -14.26 8.20
N THR A 173 -6.19 -13.72 8.93
CA THR A 173 -6.28 -12.29 9.29
C THR A 173 -5.16 -11.86 10.25
N ILE A 174 -4.85 -12.66 11.28
CA ILE A 174 -3.75 -12.40 12.22
C ILE A 174 -2.44 -12.23 11.46
N MET A 175 -2.11 -13.17 10.56
CA MET A 175 -0.90 -13.10 9.74
C MET A 175 -0.87 -11.84 8.85
N HIS A 176 -2.00 -11.50 8.20
CA HIS A 176 -2.05 -10.29 7.37
C HIS A 176 -1.86 -9.01 8.19
N TYR A 177 -2.43 -8.92 9.40
CA TYR A 177 -2.25 -7.73 10.23
C TYR A 177 -0.80 -7.59 10.74
N TRP A 178 -0.16 -8.69 11.16
CA TRP A 178 1.23 -8.69 11.60
C TRP A 178 2.20 -8.33 10.48
N PHE A 179 2.07 -8.93 9.30
CA PHE A 179 2.89 -8.53 8.15
C PHE A 179 2.64 -7.08 7.73
N GLY A 180 1.39 -6.60 7.77
CA GLY A 180 1.07 -5.19 7.51
C GLY A 180 1.84 -4.22 8.41
N GLN A 181 1.99 -4.54 9.71
CA GLN A 181 2.81 -3.77 10.64
C GLN A 181 4.31 -3.95 10.42
N ALA A 182 4.80 -5.16 10.12
CA ALA A 182 6.21 -5.34 9.76
C ALA A 182 6.60 -4.46 8.55
N PHE A 183 5.76 -4.42 7.52
CA PHE A 183 5.97 -3.60 6.33
C PHE A 183 5.83 -2.09 6.56
N PHE A 184 5.12 -1.65 7.60
CA PHE A 184 5.14 -0.24 8.03
C PHE A 184 6.56 0.18 8.44
N TYR A 185 7.22 -0.58 9.32
CA TYR A 185 8.56 -0.26 9.79
C TYR A 185 9.67 -0.56 8.76
N PHE A 186 9.52 -1.59 7.92
CA PHE A 186 10.49 -1.92 6.85
C PHE A 186 10.59 -0.84 5.76
N GLN A 187 9.57 0.00 5.59
CA GLN A 187 9.56 1.10 4.62
C GLN A 187 10.44 2.30 5.05
N GLY A 188 10.78 2.43 6.33
CA GLY A 188 11.44 3.62 6.88
C GLY A 188 10.63 4.34 7.96
N ASN A 189 9.33 4.05 8.08
CA ASN A 189 8.48 4.73 9.08
C ASN A 189 8.91 4.36 10.51
N SER A 190 8.68 5.29 11.44
CA SER A 190 8.82 5.09 12.88
C SER A 190 7.58 5.62 13.62
N ASN A 191 7.63 5.65 14.95
CA ASN A 191 6.60 6.26 15.79
C ASN A 191 6.83 7.78 16.03
N ASN A 192 7.86 8.38 15.41
CA ASN A 192 8.13 9.81 15.44
C ASN A 192 7.56 10.50 14.18
N ILE A 193 6.77 11.55 14.37
CA ILE A 193 6.15 12.35 13.30
C ILE A 193 7.18 12.90 12.29
N ALA A 194 8.43 13.11 12.70
CA ALA A 194 9.53 13.51 11.81
C ALA A 194 9.89 12.46 10.73
N THR A 195 9.35 11.24 10.81
CA THR A 195 9.49 10.21 9.77
C THR A 195 8.34 10.18 8.75
N VAL A 196 7.37 11.09 8.86
CA VAL A 196 6.34 11.30 7.82
C VAL A 196 6.94 12.11 6.67
N ASP A 197 7.14 11.46 5.51
CA ASP A 197 7.66 12.12 4.31
C ASP A 197 6.57 12.92 3.59
N ILE A 198 6.35 14.16 4.00
CA ILE A 198 5.35 15.07 3.40
C ILE A 198 5.65 15.37 1.92
N SER A 199 6.89 15.19 1.44
CA SER A 199 7.25 15.55 0.06
C SER A 199 6.55 14.69 -1.00
N VAL A 200 6.14 13.47 -0.65
CA VAL A 200 5.34 12.59 -1.55
C VAL A 200 3.90 13.10 -1.74
N GLY A 201 3.42 13.98 -0.86
CA GLY A 201 2.13 14.66 -1.01
C GLY A 201 2.07 15.57 -2.24
N PHE A 202 3.21 16.00 -2.76
CA PHE A 202 3.30 16.95 -3.88
C PHE A 202 3.62 16.28 -5.23
N VAL A 203 3.61 14.95 -5.30
CA VAL A 203 3.83 14.20 -6.56
C VAL A 203 2.73 14.55 -7.57
N GLY A 204 3.11 15.14 -8.71
CA GLY A 204 2.17 15.59 -9.75
C GLY A 204 1.47 16.94 -9.50
N LEU A 205 1.72 17.60 -8.36
CA LEU A 205 1.22 18.93 -8.05
C LEU A 205 2.21 20.02 -8.47
N GLU A 206 1.69 21.17 -8.89
CA GLU A 206 2.49 22.35 -9.30
C GLU A 206 2.35 23.51 -8.30
N SER A 207 1.18 23.61 -7.67
CA SER A 207 0.87 24.47 -6.53
C SER A 207 0.54 23.64 -5.29
N TYR A 208 0.58 24.26 -4.11
CA TYR A 208 0.08 23.64 -2.88
C TYR A 208 -1.44 23.48 -2.95
N ILE A 209 -1.93 22.25 -2.75
CA ILE A 209 -3.35 21.95 -2.54
C ILE A 209 -3.42 20.99 -1.36
N GLU A 210 -4.08 21.41 -0.28
CA GLU A 210 -4.05 20.72 1.03
C GLU A 210 -4.59 19.28 0.97
N ALA A 211 -5.84 19.10 0.53
CA ALA A 211 -6.51 17.79 0.60
C ALA A 211 -5.79 16.67 -0.19
N PRO A 212 -5.34 16.87 -1.46
CA PRO A 212 -4.52 15.87 -2.15
C PRO A 212 -3.19 15.59 -1.45
N ALA A 213 -2.51 16.61 -0.91
CA ALA A 213 -1.22 16.44 -0.24
C ALA A 213 -1.36 15.62 1.06
N ILE A 214 -2.40 15.87 1.86
CA ILE A 214 -2.71 15.07 3.05
C ILE A 214 -3.03 13.62 2.67
N VAL A 215 -3.90 13.40 1.68
CA VAL A 215 -4.32 12.05 1.25
C VAL A 215 -3.15 11.25 0.68
N LEU A 216 -2.33 11.82 -0.20
CA LEU A 216 -1.18 11.13 -0.79
C LEU A 216 -0.08 10.85 0.24
N THR A 217 0.17 11.77 1.19
CA THR A 217 1.09 11.53 2.31
C THR A 217 0.60 10.37 3.17
N ALA A 218 -0.67 10.40 3.62
CA ALA A 218 -1.25 9.32 4.42
C ALA A 218 -1.23 7.97 3.69
N LEU A 219 -1.58 7.93 2.41
CA LEU A 219 -1.52 6.72 1.58
C LEU A 219 -0.10 6.16 1.47
N SER A 220 0.94 7.02 1.40
CA SER A 220 2.33 6.56 1.42
C SER A 220 2.75 6.01 2.78
N THR A 221 2.43 6.70 3.89
CA THR A 221 2.87 6.34 5.25
C THR A 221 2.24 5.03 5.70
N TYR A 222 0.96 4.82 5.37
CA TYR A 222 0.22 3.61 5.75
C TYR A 222 0.10 2.57 4.63
N ALA A 223 0.90 2.70 3.56
CA ALA A 223 0.89 1.81 2.40
C ALA A 223 1.07 0.32 2.76
N GLY A 224 2.00 0.00 3.65
CA GLY A 224 2.24 -1.38 4.12
C GLY A 224 0.98 -2.02 4.73
N PRO A 225 0.44 -1.48 5.84
CA PRO A 225 -0.81 -1.93 6.43
C PRO A 225 -1.99 -1.96 5.45
N LEU A 226 -2.14 -0.93 4.61
CA LEU A 226 -3.24 -0.83 3.65
C LEU A 226 -3.18 -1.91 2.58
N LEU A 227 -2.02 -2.12 1.95
CA LEU A 227 -1.83 -3.19 0.95
C LEU A 227 -2.11 -4.57 1.55
N TRP A 228 -1.69 -4.83 2.79
CA TRP A 228 -1.98 -6.09 3.47
C TRP A 228 -3.46 -6.26 3.84
N ALA A 229 -4.15 -5.19 4.26
CA ALA A 229 -5.59 -5.23 4.53
C ALA A 229 -6.43 -5.40 3.25
N CYS A 230 -6.07 -4.73 2.16
CA CYS A 230 -6.71 -4.93 0.86
C CYS A 230 -6.42 -6.34 0.29
N HIS A 231 -5.18 -6.84 0.43
CA HIS A 231 -4.83 -8.20 0.00
C HIS A 231 -5.63 -9.26 0.78
N LEU A 232 -5.79 -9.10 2.10
CA LEU A 232 -6.57 -10.02 2.95
C LEU A 232 -7.97 -10.27 2.37
N VAL A 233 -8.70 -9.22 2.00
CA VAL A 233 -10.07 -9.39 1.51
C VAL A 233 -10.14 -9.72 0.02
N CYS A 234 -9.15 -9.33 -0.79
CA CYS A 234 -8.98 -9.90 -2.14
C CYS A 234 -8.77 -11.42 -2.09
N TYR A 235 -8.03 -11.91 -1.08
CA TYR A 235 -7.81 -13.34 -0.84
C TYR A 235 -9.08 -14.03 -0.31
N LEU A 236 -9.67 -13.54 0.80
CA LEU A 236 -10.90 -14.11 1.39
C LEU A 236 -12.06 -14.14 0.38
N SER A 237 -12.28 -13.05 -0.38
CA SER A 237 -13.31 -12.97 -1.41
C SER A 237 -12.98 -13.74 -2.71
N SER A 238 -11.81 -14.40 -2.81
CA SER A 238 -11.44 -15.23 -3.97
C SER A 238 -11.57 -16.74 -3.75
N GLU A 239 -11.66 -17.19 -2.49
CA GLU A 239 -11.71 -18.62 -2.17
C GLU A 239 -13.16 -19.11 -2.05
N ARG A 240 -13.67 -19.70 -3.15
CA ARG A 240 -15.10 -20.00 -3.37
C ARG A 240 -15.72 -20.95 -2.35
N GLU A 241 -14.91 -21.73 -1.63
CA GLU A 241 -15.34 -22.73 -0.65
C GLU A 241 -15.50 -22.17 0.77
N ARG A 242 -14.99 -20.95 1.06
CA ARG A 242 -15.23 -20.31 2.35
C ARG A 242 -16.67 -19.80 2.44
N SER A 243 -17.29 -19.98 3.60
CA SER A 243 -18.61 -19.42 3.90
C SER A 243 -18.58 -17.88 3.81
N PRO A 244 -19.71 -17.20 3.50
CA PRO A 244 -19.75 -15.73 3.46
C PRO A 244 -19.29 -15.11 4.80
N VAL A 245 -19.68 -15.77 5.91
CA VAL A 245 -19.28 -15.50 7.29
C VAL A 245 -17.76 -15.32 7.46
N ALA A 246 -16.92 -15.93 6.62
CA ALA A 246 -15.47 -15.75 6.66
C ALA A 246 -15.00 -14.30 6.44
N ILE A 247 -15.74 -13.49 5.66
CA ILE A 247 -15.40 -12.06 5.47
C ILE A 247 -15.77 -11.27 6.73
N GLY A 248 -16.97 -11.49 7.29
CA GLY A 248 -17.39 -10.91 8.57
C GLY A 248 -16.46 -11.27 9.74
N HIS A 249 -16.08 -12.55 9.85
CA HIS A 249 -15.10 -13.02 10.84
C HIS A 249 -13.71 -12.39 10.63
N GLY A 250 -13.26 -12.23 9.38
CA GLY A 250 -12.02 -11.52 9.06
C GLY A 250 -12.08 -10.04 9.47
N CYS A 251 -13.16 -9.33 9.15
CA CYS A 251 -13.34 -7.93 9.53
C CYS A 251 -13.43 -7.74 11.06
N TYR A 252 -14.15 -8.62 11.76
CA TYR A 252 -14.21 -8.63 13.23
C TYR A 252 -12.85 -8.91 13.86
N CYS A 253 -12.14 -9.95 13.38
CA CYS A 253 -10.81 -10.29 13.85
C CYS A 253 -9.81 -9.13 13.63
N LEU A 254 -9.84 -8.49 12.44
CA LEU A 254 -9.00 -7.35 12.14
C LEU A 254 -9.30 -6.16 13.08
N ALA A 255 -10.58 -5.84 13.29
CA ALA A 255 -10.99 -4.76 14.19
C ALA A 255 -10.59 -5.04 15.65
N LEU A 256 -10.83 -6.26 16.17
CA LEU A 256 -10.43 -6.70 17.51
C LEU A 256 -8.91 -6.60 17.71
N LEU A 257 -8.13 -7.05 16.72
CA LEU A 257 -6.67 -6.95 16.77
C LEU A 257 -6.17 -5.50 16.78
N ARG A 258 -6.94 -4.52 16.26
CA ARG A 258 -6.56 -3.08 16.27
C ARG A 258 -7.00 -2.37 17.54
N SER A 259 -8.18 -2.71 18.06
CA SER A 259 -8.72 -2.07 19.26
C SER A 259 -7.86 -2.34 20.49
N VAL A 260 -7.21 -3.51 20.59
CA VAL A 260 -6.33 -3.84 21.71
C VAL A 260 -5.11 -2.90 21.82
N PRO A 261 -4.26 -2.69 20.79
CA PRO A 261 -3.22 -1.66 20.83
C PRO A 261 -3.75 -0.25 21.08
N ALA A 262 -4.84 0.15 20.39
CA ALA A 262 -5.39 1.49 20.54
C ALA A 262 -5.86 1.76 21.98
N ALA A 263 -6.59 0.83 22.60
CA ALA A 263 -7.02 0.92 24.00
C ALA A 263 -5.82 0.95 24.96
N ALA A 264 -4.82 0.10 24.75
CA ALA A 264 -3.60 0.10 25.57
C ALA A 264 -2.86 1.44 25.50
N TYR A 265 -2.72 2.05 24.31
CA TYR A 265 -2.11 3.37 24.17
C TYR A 265 -2.96 4.50 24.76
N ILE A 266 -4.30 4.46 24.66
CA ILE A 266 -5.19 5.43 25.30
C ILE A 266 -5.05 5.38 26.83
N VAL A 267 -5.03 4.19 27.42
CA VAL A 267 -4.81 4.00 28.87
C VAL A 267 -3.42 4.50 29.27
N LEU A 268 -2.36 4.12 28.53
CA LEU A 268 -0.99 4.53 28.80
C LEU A 268 -0.80 6.05 28.71
N VAL A 269 -1.37 6.71 27.70
CA VAL A 269 -1.40 8.18 27.55
C VAL A 269 -2.14 8.84 28.71
N THR A 270 -3.24 8.25 29.17
CA THR A 270 -4.04 8.79 30.29
C THR A 270 -3.32 8.68 31.63
N VAL A 271 -2.66 7.55 31.91
CA VAL A 271 -1.86 7.32 33.12
C VAL A 271 -0.60 8.19 33.11
N LEU A 272 0.12 8.25 31.98
CA LEU A 272 1.36 9.00 31.84
C LEU A 272 1.16 10.45 31.36
N ARG A 273 -0.04 11.04 31.56
CA ARG A 273 -0.41 12.37 31.05
C ARG A 273 0.48 13.52 31.56
N TYR A 274 1.11 13.32 32.72
CA TYR A 274 2.05 14.27 33.34
C TYR A 274 3.52 13.87 33.13
N HIS A 275 3.81 12.82 32.38
CA HIS A 275 5.17 12.39 32.11
C HIS A 275 5.86 13.29 31.07
N LEU A 276 7.16 13.55 31.24
CA LEU A 276 7.96 14.45 30.40
C LEU A 276 7.90 14.13 28.89
N PHE A 277 7.61 12.87 28.53
CA PHE A 277 7.51 12.40 27.14
C PHE A 277 6.08 12.36 26.56
N ILE A 278 5.09 12.96 27.24
CA ILE A 278 3.70 12.98 26.76
C ILE A 278 3.56 13.62 25.38
N TRP A 279 4.24 14.73 25.12
CA TRP A 279 4.19 15.44 23.84
C TRP A 279 5.19 14.92 22.79
N SER A 280 6.32 14.36 23.21
CA SER A 280 7.42 13.97 22.30
C SER A 280 7.42 12.50 21.88
N VAL A 281 6.78 11.61 22.65
CA VAL A 281 6.75 10.16 22.37
C VAL A 281 5.31 9.62 22.36
N PHE A 282 4.53 9.90 23.41
CA PHE A 282 3.22 9.26 23.56
C PHE A 282 2.15 9.86 22.65
N SER A 283 2.09 11.19 22.50
CA SER A 283 1.15 11.87 21.60
C SER A 283 1.40 11.54 20.11
N PRO A 284 2.64 11.59 19.56
CA PRO A 284 2.91 11.13 18.19
C PRO A 284 2.48 9.68 17.97
N LYS A 285 2.78 8.77 18.91
CA LYS A 285 2.35 7.37 18.81
C LYS A 285 0.82 7.23 18.80
N LEU A 286 0.11 7.97 19.66
CA LEU A 286 -1.36 7.95 19.67
C LEU A 286 -1.95 8.42 18.33
N LEU A 287 -1.33 9.40 17.66
CA LEU A 287 -1.74 9.83 16.30
C LEU A 287 -1.53 8.72 15.26
N TYR A 288 -0.40 8.01 15.27
CA TYR A 288 -0.18 6.84 14.41
C TYR A 288 -1.22 5.73 14.63
N GLU A 289 -1.51 5.37 15.89
CA GLU A 289 -2.54 4.37 16.21
C GLU A 289 -3.96 4.84 15.81
N SER A 290 -4.28 6.12 16.00
CA SER A 290 -5.56 6.70 15.57
C SER A 290 -5.75 6.61 14.06
N MET A 291 -4.69 6.88 13.28
CA MET A 291 -4.72 6.74 11.82
C MET A 291 -4.78 5.27 11.38
N HIS A 292 -4.07 4.35 12.05
CA HIS A 292 -4.22 2.91 11.81
C HIS A 292 -5.65 2.42 12.08
N LEU A 293 -6.30 2.94 13.12
CA LEU A 293 -7.68 2.62 13.47
C LEU A 293 -8.67 3.17 12.43
N LEU A 294 -8.54 4.44 12.03
CA LEU A 294 -9.36 5.07 10.98
C LEU A 294 -9.23 4.33 9.64
N LEU A 295 -8.01 4.00 9.23
CA LEU A 295 -7.75 3.25 7.99
C LEU A 295 -8.35 1.84 8.05
N THR A 296 -8.23 1.15 9.19
CA THR A 296 -8.84 -0.17 9.36
C THR A 296 -10.37 -0.09 9.36
N ALA A 297 -10.95 0.90 10.03
CA ALA A 297 -12.39 1.12 10.07
C ALA A 297 -12.96 1.41 8.66
N GLY A 298 -12.29 2.26 7.88
CA GLY A 298 -12.66 2.52 6.49
C GLY A 298 -12.60 1.27 5.60
N VAL A 299 -11.56 0.44 5.76
CA VAL A 299 -11.43 -0.85 5.06
C VAL A 299 -12.56 -1.81 5.46
N CYS A 300 -12.84 -1.99 6.75
CA CYS A 300 -13.93 -2.85 7.21
C CYS A 300 -15.31 -2.34 6.74
N LEU A 301 -15.56 -1.03 6.77
CA LEU A 301 -16.81 -0.41 6.31
C LEU A 301 -17.04 -0.63 4.81
N PHE A 302 -16.00 -0.46 3.99
CA PHE A 302 -16.04 -0.76 2.56
C PHE A 302 -16.42 -2.23 2.30
N PHE A 303 -15.87 -3.16 3.08
CA PHE A 303 -16.16 -4.59 2.88
C PHE A 303 -17.51 -5.05 3.44
N ILE A 304 -17.99 -4.48 4.56
CA ILE A 304 -19.34 -4.74 5.09
C ILE A 304 -20.41 -4.22 4.11
N THR A 305 -20.25 -3.01 3.55
CA THR A 305 -21.19 -2.47 2.55
C THR A 305 -21.15 -3.26 1.23
N MET A 306 -19.98 -3.72 0.80
CA MET A 306 -19.80 -4.69 -0.30
C MET A 306 -20.46 -6.06 -0.04
N GLU A 307 -20.81 -6.42 1.19
CA GLU A 307 -21.47 -7.68 1.55
C GLU A 307 -22.99 -7.50 1.74
N GLN A 308 -23.43 -6.47 2.45
CA GLN A 308 -24.86 -6.16 2.68
C GLN A 308 -25.63 -5.97 1.37
N SER A 309 -25.01 -5.34 0.37
CA SER A 309 -25.59 -5.18 -0.98
C SER A 309 -25.95 -6.50 -1.70
N HIS A 310 -25.41 -7.64 -1.26
CA HIS A 310 -25.63 -8.96 -1.86
C HIS A 310 -26.61 -9.83 -1.05
N SER A 311 -26.96 -9.46 0.19
CA SER A 311 -28.11 -10.06 0.90
C SER A 311 -29.42 -9.40 0.47
N THR A 312 -29.44 -8.07 0.30
CA THR A 312 -30.64 -7.32 -0.12
C THR A 312 -31.08 -7.57 -1.56
N SER A 313 -30.23 -8.18 -2.41
CA SER A 313 -30.61 -8.59 -3.77
C SER A 313 -31.18 -10.02 -3.85
N LYS A 314 -31.53 -10.62 -2.71
CA LYS A 314 -32.04 -12.01 -2.59
C LYS A 314 -33.33 -12.13 -1.78
N SER A 315 -33.89 -11.00 -1.37
CA SER A 315 -35.20 -10.83 -0.73
C SER A 315 -36.14 -10.10 -1.68
#